data_AF-A0AAU8P6L7-F1
#
_entry.id   AF-A0AAU8P6L7-F1
#
_cell.length_a   1.000
_cell.length_b   1.000
_cell.length_c   1.000
_cell.angle_alpha   90.00
_cell.angle_beta   90.00
_cell.angle_gamma   90.00
#
_symmetry.space_group_name_H-M   'P 1'
#
loop_
_entity.id
_entity.type
_entity.pdbx_description
1 polymer ?
#
loop_
_entity_poly.entity_id
_entity_poly.type
_entity_poly.pdbx_seq_one_letter_code
_entity_poly.pdbx_strand_id
1 'polypeptide(L)'
;MKKTTQPEWVAPLRRLPRSLAPLLHLQRRHYGEVLNPVRWWGRFPRLFWLMALFVGYLERRRSTLSPGLRALVMTRVSQRCDCAFCIDANGLRLAQRSGSLDKVLAVATWQEADCFDAVERAALAYADAVSATPPQVSAALKAELRRHFDDRALTELTALVAFQNLSARFNAALDIPAQGLCTPAAGRRGGEDA
;
A
#
# COMPACT_ATOMS: atom_id res chain seq x y z
N MET A 1 29.82 0.93 -18.75
CA MET A 1 29.74 1.76 -17.53
C MET A 1 29.41 0.86 -16.35
N LYS A 2 30.35 0.66 -15.41
CA LYS A 2 30.09 -0.14 -14.21
C LYS A 2 29.11 0.66 -13.35
N LYS A 3 27.90 0.13 -13.09
CA LYS A 3 26.98 0.71 -12.11
C LYS A 3 27.70 0.68 -10.76
N THR A 4 28.18 1.82 -10.30
CA THR A 4 28.70 1.99 -8.95
C THR A 4 27.52 1.78 -8.01
N THR A 5 27.35 0.57 -7.48
CA THR A 5 26.39 0.29 -6.42
C THR A 5 26.83 1.10 -5.21
N GLN A 6 26.14 2.22 -4.98
CA GLN A 6 26.21 2.97 -3.72
C GLN A 6 26.02 1.96 -2.57
N PRO A 7 26.80 2.05 -1.48
CA PRO A 7 26.61 1.20 -0.33
C PRO A 7 25.18 1.39 0.21
N GLU A 8 24.48 0.29 0.49
CA GLU A 8 23.11 0.30 1.02
C GLU A 8 23.09 1.06 2.36
N TRP A 9 22.25 2.11 2.51
CA TRP A 9 22.13 2.90 3.74
C TRP A 9 21.93 1.99 4.96
N VAL A 10 20.89 1.14 4.92
CA VAL A 10 20.69 0.09 5.91
C VAL A 10 20.61 -1.25 5.19
N ALA A 11 21.67 -2.05 5.29
CA ALA A 11 21.73 -3.36 4.64
C ALA A 11 20.57 -4.29 5.08
N PRO A 12 19.96 -5.07 4.16
CA PRO A 12 18.89 -5.99 4.50
C PRO A 12 19.42 -7.20 5.29
N LEU A 13 18.59 -7.74 6.20
CA LEU A 13 18.91 -9.02 6.82
C LEU A 13 18.97 -10.14 5.78
N ARG A 14 20.09 -10.88 5.77
CA ARG A 14 20.26 -12.08 4.94
C ARG A 14 19.53 -13.28 5.52
N ARG A 15 19.50 -13.40 6.85
CA ARG A 15 18.78 -14.44 7.61
C ARG A 15 17.68 -13.81 8.44
N LEU A 16 16.48 -14.35 8.34
CA LEU A 16 15.31 -13.86 9.07
C LEU A 16 15.08 -14.68 10.35
N PRO A 17 14.56 -14.06 11.44
CA PRO A 17 14.23 -14.78 12.66
C PRO A 17 13.22 -15.91 12.42
N ARG A 18 13.43 -17.05 13.07
CA ARG A 18 12.50 -18.21 12.99
C ARG A 18 11.09 -17.88 13.48
N SER A 19 10.96 -16.93 14.41
CA SER A 19 9.67 -16.45 14.92
C SER A 19 8.79 -15.79 13.84
N LEU A 20 9.36 -15.38 12.70
CA LEU A 20 8.60 -14.83 11.58
C LEU A 20 8.17 -15.92 10.58
N ALA A 21 8.60 -17.18 10.73
CA ALA A 21 8.36 -18.23 9.74
C ALA A 21 6.89 -18.38 9.30
N PRO A 22 5.87 -18.29 10.19
CA PRO A 22 4.48 -18.34 9.77
C PRO A 22 4.09 -17.18 8.83
N LEU A 23 4.55 -15.97 9.14
CA LEU A 23 4.32 -14.78 8.31
C LEU A 23 5.04 -14.89 6.96
N LEU A 24 6.27 -15.40 6.94
CA LEU A 24 7.03 -15.64 5.71
C LEU A 24 6.33 -16.66 4.81
N HIS A 25 5.79 -17.73 5.40
CA HIS A 25 5.01 -18.72 4.66
C HIS A 25 3.77 -18.09 4.02
N LEU A 26 3.03 -17.26 4.77
CA LEU A 26 1.87 -16.55 4.25
C LEU A 26 2.23 -15.59 3.10
N GLN A 27 3.34 -14.87 3.22
CA GLN A 27 3.83 -13.97 2.17
C GLN A 27 4.16 -14.75 0.89
N ARG A 28 4.93 -15.84 1.00
CA ARG A 28 5.26 -16.68 -0.16
C ARG A 28 4.01 -17.23 -0.84
N ARG A 29 3.01 -17.66 -0.05
CA ARG A 29 1.74 -18.15 -0.60
C ARG A 29 0.96 -17.07 -1.35
N HIS A 30 1.01 -15.81 -0.88
CA HIS A 30 0.19 -14.74 -1.43
C HIS A 30 0.88 -13.94 -2.54
N TYR A 31 2.18 -13.67 -2.41
CA TYR A 31 2.99 -12.83 -3.29
C TYR A 31 4.00 -13.64 -4.12
N GLY A 32 4.10 -14.96 -3.93
CA GLY A 32 5.12 -15.81 -4.57
C GLY A 32 6.49 -15.75 -3.90
N GLU A 33 6.77 -14.72 -3.10
CA GLU A 33 8.04 -14.53 -2.40
C GLU A 33 7.88 -13.84 -1.04
N VAL A 34 9.00 -13.67 -0.33
CA VAL A 34 9.05 -12.90 0.92
C VAL A 34 9.19 -11.42 0.58
N LEU A 35 8.39 -10.57 1.22
CA LEU A 35 8.43 -9.13 0.99
C LEU A 35 9.70 -8.50 1.60
N ASN A 36 10.30 -7.58 0.87
CA ASN A 36 11.51 -6.84 1.16
C ASN A 36 11.45 -6.18 2.55
N PRO A 37 10.37 -5.48 2.95
CA PRO A 37 10.31 -4.86 4.28
C PRO A 37 10.59 -5.81 5.44
N VAL A 38 10.32 -7.11 5.31
CA VAL A 38 10.63 -8.09 6.36
C VAL A 38 12.13 -8.16 6.66
N ARG A 39 12.98 -7.85 5.68
CA ARG A 39 14.44 -7.83 5.85
C ARG A 39 14.92 -6.65 6.71
N TRP A 40 14.11 -5.61 6.88
CA TRP A 40 14.39 -4.50 7.81
C TRP A 40 13.67 -4.70 9.13
N TRP A 41 12.36 -4.96 9.08
CA TRP A 41 11.53 -5.24 10.24
C TRP A 41 11.95 -6.49 11.03
N GLY A 42 12.65 -7.43 10.41
CA GLY A 42 13.18 -8.64 11.05
C GLY A 42 14.12 -8.36 12.21
N ARG A 43 14.64 -7.14 12.35
CA ARG A 43 15.39 -6.70 13.55
C ARG A 43 14.51 -6.57 14.80
N PHE A 44 13.22 -6.33 14.61
CA PHE A 44 12.22 -6.18 15.67
C PHE A 44 11.03 -7.12 15.43
N PRO A 45 11.21 -8.44 15.52
CA PRO A 45 10.20 -9.41 15.07
C PRO A 45 8.87 -9.31 15.83
N ARG A 46 8.89 -8.96 17.12
CA ARG A 46 7.67 -8.73 17.91
C ARG A 46 6.88 -7.53 17.39
N LEU A 47 7.57 -6.42 17.14
CA LEU A 47 6.94 -5.21 16.59
C LEU A 47 6.43 -5.45 15.16
N PHE A 48 7.15 -6.23 14.36
CA PHE A 48 6.69 -6.58 13.03
C PHE A 48 5.42 -7.42 13.03
N TRP A 49 5.28 -8.36 13.98
CA TRP A 49 4.03 -9.08 14.18
C TRP A 49 2.87 -8.14 14.55
N LEU A 50 3.09 -7.15 15.41
CA LEU A 50 2.06 -6.15 15.72
C LEU A 50 1.64 -5.35 14.47
N MET A 51 2.60 -4.95 13.63
CA MET A 51 2.31 -4.31 12.35
C MET A 51 1.51 -5.22 11.40
N ALA A 52 1.91 -6.48 11.29
CA ALA A 52 1.23 -7.46 10.45
C ALA A 52 -0.21 -7.75 10.92
N LEU A 53 -0.43 -7.83 12.24
CA LEU A 53 -1.76 -8.00 12.83
C LEU A 53 -2.62 -6.74 12.67
N PHE A 54 -2.03 -5.55 12.82
CA PHE A 54 -2.73 -4.29 12.63
C PHE A 54 -3.27 -4.15 11.20
N VAL A 55 -2.40 -4.32 10.19
CA VAL A 55 -2.85 -4.28 8.79
C VAL A 55 -3.78 -5.44 8.46
N GLY A 56 -3.54 -6.64 9.00
CA GLY A 56 -4.43 -7.77 8.85
C GLY A 56 -5.85 -7.51 9.36
N TYR A 57 -5.98 -6.77 10.48
CA TYR A 57 -7.26 -6.35 11.01
C TYR A 57 -7.95 -5.31 10.11
N LEU A 58 -7.23 -4.31 9.61
CA LEU A 58 -7.77 -3.34 8.65
C LEU A 58 -8.19 -4.00 7.32
N GLU A 59 -7.49 -5.06 6.92
CA GLU A 59 -7.71 -5.81 5.69
C GLU A 59 -8.74 -6.95 5.82
N ARG A 60 -9.38 -7.10 6.99
CA ARG A 60 -10.39 -8.15 7.24
C ARG A 60 -11.58 -8.06 6.28
N ARG A 61 -12.30 -9.19 6.11
CA ARG A 61 -13.48 -9.29 5.22
C ARG A 61 -14.66 -8.43 5.68
N ARG A 62 -14.87 -8.27 6.99
CA ARG A 62 -15.95 -7.48 7.59
C ARG A 62 -15.55 -6.02 7.85
N SER A 63 -14.68 -5.47 7.01
CA SER A 63 -14.34 -4.03 7.04
C SER A 63 -15.53 -3.21 6.55
N THR A 64 -15.68 -1.98 7.06
CA THR A 64 -16.64 -1.01 6.52
C THR A 64 -16.19 -0.45 5.17
N LEU A 65 -14.91 -0.59 4.82
CA LEU A 65 -14.34 -0.14 3.56
C LEU A 65 -14.24 -1.30 2.57
N SER A 66 -14.64 -1.06 1.33
CA SER A 66 -14.50 -2.07 0.28
C SER A 66 -13.02 -2.43 0.08
N PRO A 67 -12.69 -3.68 -0.33
CA PRO A 67 -11.32 -4.04 -0.68
C PRO A 67 -10.70 -3.06 -1.70
N GLY A 68 -11.44 -2.72 -2.77
CA GLY A 68 -10.99 -1.78 -3.80
C GLY A 68 -10.59 -0.42 -3.23
N LEU A 69 -11.47 0.19 -2.41
CA LEU A 69 -11.22 1.49 -1.79
C LEU A 69 -9.98 1.47 -0.88
N ARG A 70 -9.80 0.40 -0.09
CA ARG A 70 -8.61 0.25 0.77
C ARG A 70 -7.33 0.21 -0.04
N ALA A 71 -7.28 -0.61 -1.10
CA ALA A 71 -6.10 -0.70 -1.97
C ALA A 71 -5.85 0.62 -2.72
N LEU A 72 -6.90 1.29 -3.15
CA LEU A 72 -6.84 2.59 -3.84
C LEU A 72 -6.18 3.66 -2.96
N VAL A 73 -6.72 3.85 -1.75
CA VAL A 73 -6.20 4.81 -0.78
C VAL A 73 -4.76 4.46 -0.36
N MET A 74 -4.47 3.18 -0.10
CA MET A 74 -3.11 2.77 0.25
C MET A 74 -2.11 3.02 -0.89
N THR A 75 -2.52 2.81 -2.14
CA THR A 75 -1.70 3.12 -3.32
C THR A 75 -1.43 4.62 -3.40
N ARG A 76 -2.44 5.47 -3.20
CA ARG A 76 -2.26 6.92 -3.24
C ARG A 76 -1.33 7.44 -2.15
N VAL A 77 -1.50 6.99 -0.90
CA VAL A 77 -0.60 7.37 0.19
C VAL A 77 0.83 6.91 -0.10
N SER A 78 1.01 5.73 -0.71
CA SER A 78 2.32 5.23 -1.12
C SER A 78 3.02 6.16 -2.11
N GLN A 79 2.27 6.69 -3.09
CA GLN A 79 2.78 7.68 -4.05
C GLN A 79 3.11 9.00 -3.37
N ARG A 80 2.28 9.50 -2.45
CA ARG A 80 2.54 10.75 -1.72
C ARG A 80 3.79 10.70 -0.84
N CYS A 81 4.23 9.50 -0.46
CA CYS A 81 5.42 9.26 0.34
C CYS A 81 6.59 8.69 -0.47
N ASP A 82 6.50 8.65 -1.80
CA ASP A 82 7.53 8.11 -2.70
C ASP A 82 8.04 6.71 -2.32
N CYS A 83 7.16 5.87 -1.74
CA CYS A 83 7.54 4.52 -1.31
C CYS A 83 7.50 3.52 -2.47
N ALA A 84 8.65 3.26 -3.10
CA ALA A 84 8.77 2.34 -4.24
C ALA A 84 8.15 0.95 -3.97
N PHE A 85 8.51 0.31 -2.85
CA PHE A 85 7.93 -0.98 -2.45
C PHE A 85 6.40 -0.92 -2.26
N CYS A 86 5.91 0.14 -1.63
CA CYS A 86 4.50 0.25 -1.29
C CYS A 86 3.64 0.53 -2.53
N ILE A 87 4.13 1.33 -3.47
CA ILE A 87 3.48 1.58 -4.76
C ILE A 87 3.34 0.26 -5.50
N ASP A 88 4.40 -0.55 -5.53
CA ASP A 88 4.43 -1.86 -6.17
C ASP A 88 3.43 -2.85 -5.52
N ALA A 89 3.53 -3.06 -4.21
CA ALA A 89 2.67 -4.02 -3.50
C ALA A 89 1.19 -3.60 -3.48
N ASN A 90 0.89 -2.33 -3.22
CA ASN A 90 -0.50 -1.83 -3.20
C ASN A 90 -1.09 -1.69 -4.60
N GLY A 91 -0.27 -1.37 -5.61
CA GLY A 91 -0.68 -1.37 -7.01
C GLY A 91 -1.14 -2.74 -7.48
N LEU A 92 -0.42 -3.82 -7.14
CA LEU A 92 -0.84 -5.20 -7.43
C LEU A 92 -2.20 -5.49 -6.81
N ARG A 93 -2.36 -5.13 -5.53
CA ARG A 93 -3.62 -5.34 -4.80
C ARG A 93 -4.77 -4.55 -5.41
N LEU A 94 -4.51 -3.31 -5.82
CA LEU A 94 -5.51 -2.49 -6.50
C LEU A 94 -5.91 -3.14 -7.82
N ALA A 95 -4.94 -3.53 -8.67
CA ALA A 95 -5.21 -4.19 -9.94
C ALA A 95 -6.05 -5.48 -9.77
N GLN A 96 -5.73 -6.30 -8.78
CA GLN A 96 -6.49 -7.52 -8.47
C GLN A 96 -7.93 -7.22 -8.01
N ARG A 97 -8.16 -6.08 -7.35
CA ARG A 97 -9.46 -5.71 -6.77
C ARG A 97 -10.34 -4.92 -7.73
N SER A 98 -9.74 -4.15 -8.64
CA SER A 98 -10.43 -3.46 -9.73
C SER A 98 -10.58 -4.35 -10.97
N GLY A 99 -9.81 -5.42 -11.08
CA GLY A 99 -9.78 -6.29 -12.27
C GLY A 99 -8.98 -5.70 -13.44
N SER A 100 -8.35 -4.54 -13.28
CA SER A 100 -7.55 -3.88 -14.33
C SER A 100 -6.46 -2.98 -13.75
N LEU A 101 -5.46 -2.65 -14.56
CA LEU A 101 -4.40 -1.69 -14.22
C LEU A 101 -4.83 -0.23 -14.34
N ASP A 102 -6.00 0.06 -14.90
CA ASP A 102 -6.41 1.43 -15.26
C ASP A 102 -6.39 2.36 -14.04
N LYS A 103 -6.99 1.91 -12.93
CA LYS A 103 -6.97 2.68 -11.67
C LYS A 103 -5.57 2.81 -11.09
N VAL A 104 -4.69 1.81 -11.26
CA VAL A 104 -3.30 1.87 -10.78
C VAL A 104 -2.52 2.95 -11.53
N LEU A 105 -2.73 3.06 -12.84
CA LEU A 105 -2.07 4.07 -13.67
C LEU A 105 -2.66 5.47 -13.45
N ALA A 106 -3.98 5.55 -13.22
CA ALA A 106 -4.70 6.82 -13.07
C ALA A 106 -4.61 7.44 -11.67
N VAL A 107 -4.30 6.68 -10.61
CA VAL A 107 -4.36 7.17 -9.22
C VAL A 107 -3.37 8.30 -8.92
N ALA A 108 -2.27 8.40 -9.68
CA ALA A 108 -1.30 9.49 -9.54
C ALA A 108 -1.91 10.86 -9.90
N THR A 109 -2.81 10.86 -10.88
CA THR A 109 -3.48 12.04 -11.47
C THR A 109 -5.00 11.94 -11.29
N TRP A 110 -5.43 11.40 -10.14
CA TRP A 110 -6.82 11.02 -9.90
C TRP A 110 -7.83 12.15 -10.05
N GLN A 111 -7.41 13.41 -9.84
CA GLN A 111 -8.25 14.58 -10.01
C GLN A 111 -8.76 14.72 -11.45
N GLU A 112 -7.95 14.32 -12.42
CA GLU A 112 -8.21 14.44 -13.86
C GLU A 112 -8.79 13.15 -14.46
N ALA A 113 -8.77 12.04 -13.72
CA ALA A 113 -9.22 10.74 -14.20
C ALA A 113 -10.72 10.51 -13.96
N ASP A 114 -11.40 10.02 -14.99
CA ASP A 114 -12.84 9.73 -14.98
C ASP A 114 -13.20 8.35 -14.38
N CYS A 115 -12.20 7.50 -14.12
CA CYS A 115 -12.42 6.13 -13.63
C CYS A 115 -12.70 6.03 -12.12
N PHE A 116 -12.77 7.16 -11.40
CA PHE A 116 -13.02 7.21 -9.96
C PHE A 116 -14.38 7.79 -9.65
N ASP A 117 -15.19 7.06 -8.87
CA ASP A 117 -16.50 7.54 -8.44
C ASP A 117 -16.40 8.60 -7.32
N ALA A 118 -17.54 9.16 -6.90
CA ALA A 118 -17.58 10.21 -5.87
C ALA A 118 -17.00 9.76 -4.52
N VAL A 119 -17.23 8.49 -4.12
CA VAL A 119 -16.74 7.94 -2.86
C VAL A 119 -15.22 7.77 -2.91
N GLU A 120 -14.71 7.25 -4.02
CA GLU A 120 -13.29 7.08 -4.29
C GLU A 120 -12.56 8.42 -4.33
N ARG A 121 -13.11 9.41 -5.04
CA ARG A 121 -12.54 10.77 -5.11
C ARG A 121 -12.51 11.45 -3.74
N ALA A 122 -13.56 11.32 -2.92
CA ALA A 122 -13.57 11.85 -1.56
C ALA A 122 -12.49 11.16 -0.68
N ALA A 123 -12.33 9.84 -0.80
CA ALA A 123 -11.31 9.10 -0.06
C ALA A 123 -9.88 9.42 -0.53
N LEU A 124 -9.66 9.64 -1.83
CA LEU A 124 -8.37 10.05 -2.39
C LEU A 124 -7.98 11.46 -1.94
N ALA A 125 -8.94 12.40 -1.97
CA ALA A 125 -8.75 13.75 -1.43
C ALA A 125 -8.37 13.70 0.07
N TYR A 126 -9.04 12.83 0.83
CA TYR A 126 -8.73 12.60 2.25
C TYR A 126 -7.35 11.99 2.46
N ALA A 127 -6.98 11.00 1.65
CA ALA A 127 -5.65 10.40 1.68
C ALA A 127 -4.54 11.43 1.45
N ASP A 128 -4.72 12.32 0.47
CA ASP A 128 -3.78 13.42 0.18
C ASP A 128 -3.71 14.42 1.35
N ALA A 129 -4.86 14.82 1.89
CA ALA A 129 -4.96 15.78 2.99
C ALA A 129 -4.32 15.27 4.29
N VAL A 130 -4.60 14.03 4.69
CA VAL A 130 -4.03 13.44 5.91
C VAL A 130 -2.53 13.18 5.75
N SER A 131 -2.07 12.85 4.55
CA SER A 131 -0.65 12.55 4.28
C SER A 131 0.22 13.80 4.13
N ALA A 132 -0.37 15.00 4.03
CA ALA A 132 0.34 16.26 3.96
C ALA A 132 1.16 16.55 5.24
N THR A 133 2.14 17.45 5.16
CA THR A 133 2.97 17.85 6.31
C THR A 133 2.94 19.38 6.45
N PRO A 134 2.21 19.94 7.43
CA PRO A 134 1.31 19.25 8.37
C PRO A 134 0.05 18.68 7.67
N PRO A 135 -0.73 17.79 8.31
CA PRO A 135 -2.01 17.32 7.76
C PRO A 135 -3.00 18.47 7.51
N GLN A 136 -3.72 18.44 6.39
CA GLN A 136 -4.57 19.55 5.90
C GLN A 136 -6.02 19.11 5.61
N VAL A 137 -6.74 18.63 6.62
CA VAL A 137 -8.15 18.21 6.44
C VAL A 137 -9.10 19.41 6.61
N SER A 138 -9.52 20.01 5.50
CA SER A 138 -10.39 21.19 5.49
C SER A 138 -11.82 20.91 5.97
N ALA A 139 -12.55 21.96 6.39
CA ALA A 139 -13.95 21.83 6.79
C ALA A 139 -14.84 21.35 5.62
N ALA A 140 -14.58 21.83 4.40
CA ALA A 140 -15.28 21.38 3.20
C ALA A 140 -15.06 19.89 2.93
N LEU A 141 -13.83 19.39 3.06
CA LEU A 141 -13.53 17.98 2.90
C LEU A 141 -14.19 17.11 3.98
N LYS A 142 -14.23 17.57 5.23
CA LYS A 142 -14.97 16.89 6.32
C LYS A 142 -16.46 16.78 6.00
N ALA A 143 -17.06 17.85 5.47
CA ALA A 143 -18.46 17.86 5.07
C ALA A 143 -18.72 16.89 3.91
N GLU A 144 -17.86 16.89 2.89
CA GLU A 144 -17.97 15.96 1.76
C GLU A 144 -17.86 14.51 2.19
N LEU A 145 -16.87 14.17 3.02
CA LEU A 145 -16.67 12.82 3.54
C LEU A 145 -17.89 12.29 4.31
N ARG A 146 -18.57 13.15 5.08
CA ARG A 146 -19.79 12.79 5.83
C ARG A 146 -21.00 12.48 4.94
N ARG A 147 -20.95 12.81 3.65
CA ARG A 147 -21.99 12.41 2.69
C ARG A 147 -21.85 10.95 2.28
N HIS A 148 -20.64 10.38 2.39
CA HIS A 148 -20.31 9.04 1.88
C HIS A 148 -19.99 8.02 2.99
N PHE A 149 -19.51 8.49 4.14
CA PHE A 149 -19.01 7.63 5.21
C PHE A 149 -19.63 8.00 6.56
N ASP A 150 -20.00 6.98 7.33
CA ASP A 150 -20.35 7.13 8.74
C ASP A 150 -19.10 7.28 9.63
N ASP A 151 -19.29 7.60 10.91
CA ASP A 151 -18.17 7.82 11.85
C ASP A 151 -17.27 6.58 12.00
N ARG A 152 -17.85 5.38 11.88
CA ARG A 152 -17.12 4.11 11.96
C ARG A 152 -16.22 3.92 10.74
N ALA A 153 -16.75 4.15 9.54
CA ALA A 153 -16.00 4.09 8.29
C ALA A 153 -14.93 5.18 8.21
N LEU A 154 -15.20 6.39 8.67
CA LEU A 154 -14.20 7.46 8.76
C LEU A 154 -13.07 7.11 9.72
N THR A 155 -13.39 6.53 10.87
CA THR A 155 -12.37 6.06 11.82
C THR A 155 -11.50 4.97 11.19
N GLU A 156 -12.11 3.99 10.51
CA GLU A 156 -11.38 2.91 9.84
C GLU A 156 -10.54 3.41 8.66
N LEU A 157 -11.04 4.37 7.88
CA LEU A 157 -10.31 5.04 6.79
C LEU A 157 -9.10 5.81 7.31
N THR A 158 -9.30 6.55 8.40
CA THR A 158 -8.22 7.31 9.06
C THR A 158 -7.12 6.36 9.56
N ALA A 159 -7.50 5.25 10.21
CA ALA A 159 -6.55 4.25 10.69
C ALA A 159 -5.75 3.62 9.55
N LEU A 160 -6.40 3.34 8.41
CA LEU A 160 -5.73 2.82 7.22
C LEU A 160 -4.76 3.82 6.60
N VAL A 161 -5.18 5.06 6.42
CA VAL A 161 -4.31 6.13 5.89
C VAL A 161 -3.13 6.36 6.81
N ALA A 162 -3.34 6.42 8.13
CA ALA A 162 -2.28 6.59 9.11
C ALA A 162 -1.28 5.41 9.10
N PHE A 163 -1.78 4.17 9.07
CA PHE A 163 -0.93 2.99 8.93
C PHE A 163 -0.10 3.03 7.65
N GLN A 164 -0.73 3.38 6.53
CA GLN A 164 0.00 3.46 5.26
C GLN A 164 1.04 4.57 5.26
N ASN A 165 0.77 5.71 5.91
CA ASN A 165 1.74 6.78 6.11
C ASN A 165 2.95 6.32 6.94
N LEU A 166 2.72 5.53 8.00
CA LEU A 166 3.79 4.89 8.78
C LEU A 166 4.60 3.93 7.91
N SER A 167 3.93 3.01 7.21
CA SER A 167 4.59 1.99 6.40
C SER A 167 5.38 2.61 5.25
N ALA A 168 4.77 3.56 4.54
CA ALA A 168 5.38 4.21 3.39
C ALA A 168 6.57 5.07 3.78
N ARG A 169 6.47 5.89 4.83
CA ARG A 169 7.61 6.67 5.30
C ARG A 169 8.73 5.81 5.85
N PHE A 170 8.42 4.73 6.57
CA PHE A 170 9.45 3.78 7.04
C PHE A 170 10.22 3.16 5.88
N ASN A 171 9.49 2.66 4.87
CA ASN A 171 10.12 1.99 3.72
C ASN A 171 10.88 2.98 2.83
N ALA A 172 10.32 4.17 2.58
CA ALA A 172 10.97 5.22 1.80
C ALA A 172 12.24 5.73 2.50
N ALA A 173 12.18 5.99 3.80
CA ALA A 173 13.34 6.40 4.59
C ALA A 173 14.40 5.30 4.79
N LEU A 174 14.22 4.10 4.26
CA LEU A 174 15.22 3.03 4.28
C LEU A 174 15.59 2.58 2.86
N ASP A 175 15.16 3.33 1.85
CA ASP A 175 15.34 3.04 0.43
C ASP A 175 14.95 1.59 0.05
N ILE A 176 13.87 1.07 0.66
CA ILE A 176 13.42 -0.30 0.42
C ILE A 176 12.87 -0.40 -1.01
N PRO A 177 13.50 -1.21 -1.89
CA PRO A 177 13.18 -1.18 -3.31
C PRO A 177 11.88 -1.91 -3.61
N ALA A 178 11.26 -1.53 -4.74
CA ALA A 178 10.22 -2.31 -5.38
C ALA A 178 10.69 -3.75 -5.67
N GLN A 179 9.74 -4.66 -5.83
CA GLN A 179 9.96 -6.09 -6.08
C GLN A 179 9.45 -6.56 -7.44
N GLY A 180 8.81 -5.69 -8.21
CA GLY A 180 8.21 -6.05 -9.49
C GLY A 180 6.90 -6.83 -9.33
N LEU A 181 6.22 -6.69 -8.18
CA LEU A 181 4.95 -7.36 -7.87
C LEU A 181 3.82 -6.91 -8.82
N CYS A 182 3.76 -5.62 -9.12
CA CYS A 182 2.79 -4.98 -10.00
C CYS A 182 3.45 -4.65 -11.34
N THR A 183 3.66 -5.66 -12.17
CA THR A 183 4.17 -5.49 -13.54
C THR A 183 3.03 -5.56 -14.57
N PRO A 184 3.04 -4.71 -15.62
CA PRO A 184 2.06 -4.76 -16.72
C PRO A 184 1.94 -6.12 -17.41
N ALA A 185 2.99 -6.94 -17.36
CA ALA A 185 3.06 -8.27 -17.98
C ALA A 185 2.27 -9.37 -17.25
N ALA A 186 1.77 -9.13 -16.03
CA ALA A 186 1.01 -10.15 -15.28
C ALA A 186 -0.37 -10.49 -15.92
N GLY A 187 -0.83 -9.70 -16.90
CA GLY A 187 -2.05 -9.95 -17.67
C GLY A 187 -1.87 -10.77 -18.97
N ARG A 188 -0.67 -11.28 -19.29
CA ARG A 188 -0.41 -12.05 -20.53
C ARG A 188 0.32 -13.38 -20.31
N ARG A 189 -0.07 -14.15 -19.28
CA ARG A 189 0.34 -15.56 -19.15
C ARG A 189 -0.87 -16.46 -19.27
N GLY A 190 -1.38 -16.55 -20.50
CA GLY A 190 -2.51 -17.40 -20.88
C GLY A 190 -2.66 -17.39 -22.39
N GLY A 191 -1.83 -18.20 -23.07
CA GLY A 191 -1.97 -18.50 -24.50
C GLY A 191 -0.83 -17.98 -25.36
N GLU A 192 0.24 -18.76 -25.47
CA GLU A 192 1.04 -18.91 -26.70
C GLU A 192 2.01 -20.08 -26.47
N ASP A 193 1.44 -21.29 -26.56
CA ASP A 193 2.13 -22.50 -27.01
C ASP A 193 1.16 -23.16 -28.00
N ALA A 194 1.28 -22.78 -29.26
CA ALA A 194 0.72 -23.44 -30.43
C ALA A 194 1.74 -23.37 -31.56
#